data_AF-A0A0F9BN83-F1
#
_entry.id   AF-A0A0F9BN83-F1
#
_cell.length_a   1.000
_cell.length_b   1.000
_cell.length_c   1.000
_cell.angle_alpha   90.00
_cell.angle_beta   90.00
_cell.angle_gamma   90.00
#
_symmetry.space_group_name_H-M   'P 1'
#
loop_
_entity.id
_entity.type
_entity.pdbx_description
1 polymer ?
#
loop_
_entity_poly.entity_id
_entity_poly.type
_entity_poly.pdbx_seq_one_letter_code
_entity_poly.pdbx_strand_id
1 'polypeptide(L)'
;CVPGPNKLAGSVDQDGSVAGFWLGIWQGIITPVTFVISLFSDDVHIYEVHNSGGWYNAGFLLGVSIIFGGSGGGAARKRRRRRRRD
;
A
#
# COMPACT_ATOMS: atom_id res chain seq x y z
N CYS A 1 13.92 9.12 14.76
CA CYS A 1 12.88 8.53 15.65
C CYS A 1 12.09 7.51 14.83
N VAL A 2 11.74 6.37 15.41
CA VAL A 2 10.93 5.34 14.74
C VAL A 2 9.46 5.58 15.11
N PRO A 3 8.49 5.31 14.21
CA PRO A 3 7.08 5.34 14.58
C PRO A 3 6.79 4.48 15.82
N GLY A 4 5.94 4.98 16.71
CA GLY A 4 5.47 4.21 17.86
C GLY A 4 4.62 3.01 17.42
N PRO A 5 4.45 2.02 18.31
CA PRO A 5 3.59 0.87 18.02
C PRO A 5 2.14 1.29 17.81
N ASN A 6 1.46 0.63 16.88
CA ASN A 6 0.02 0.78 16.71
C ASN A 6 -0.70 0.08 17.88
N LYS A 7 -1.30 0.87 18.78
CA LYS A 7 -2.01 0.34 19.96
C LYS A 7 -3.30 -0.42 19.61
N LEU A 8 -3.83 -0.22 18.40
CA LEU A 8 -5.05 -0.86 17.88
C LEU A 8 -4.75 -2.07 16.98
N ALA A 9 -3.48 -2.48 16.88
CA ALA A 9 -3.13 -3.68 16.15
C ALA A 9 -3.74 -4.93 16.84
N GLY A 10 -4.46 -5.74 16.07
CA GLY A 10 -5.14 -6.95 16.56
C GLY A 10 -6.48 -6.71 17.26
N SER A 11 -6.89 -5.46 17.51
CA SER A 11 -8.27 -5.16 17.91
C SER A 11 -9.19 -5.10 16.69
N VAL A 12 -10.43 -5.51 16.90
CA VAL A 12 -11.50 -5.43 15.90
C VAL A 12 -11.94 -3.99 15.69
N ASP A 13 -12.27 -3.64 14.45
CA ASP A 13 -12.93 -2.38 14.11
C ASP A 13 -14.43 -2.43 14.48
N GLN A 14 -15.15 -1.34 14.18
CA GLN A 14 -16.59 -1.17 14.37
C GLN A 14 -17.42 -2.30 13.74
N ASP A 15 -16.95 -2.86 12.63
CA ASP A 15 -17.60 -3.97 11.92
C ASP A 15 -17.18 -5.36 12.42
N GLY A 16 -16.42 -5.45 13.51
CA GLY A 16 -15.96 -6.71 14.09
C GLY A 16 -14.84 -7.40 13.28
N SER A 17 -14.23 -6.70 12.32
CA SER A 17 -13.19 -7.25 11.45
C SER A 17 -11.81 -6.66 11.75
N VAL A 18 -10.76 -7.39 11.37
CA VAL A 18 -9.36 -6.93 11.45
C VAL A 18 -8.75 -7.02 10.07
N ALA A 19 -8.11 -5.94 9.62
CA ALA A 19 -7.46 -5.91 8.33
C ALA A 19 -6.26 -6.86 8.27
N GLY A 20 -6.37 -7.87 7.41
CA GLY A 20 -5.31 -8.87 7.17
C GLY A 20 -4.44 -8.57 5.95
N PHE A 21 -3.64 -9.55 5.55
CA PHE A 21 -2.71 -9.45 4.40
C PHE A 21 -3.41 -9.00 3.10
N TRP A 22 -4.51 -9.63 2.73
CA TRP A 22 -5.24 -9.34 1.48
C TRP A 22 -5.82 -7.93 1.46
N LEU A 23 -6.37 -7.48 2.59
CA LEU A 23 -6.84 -6.10 2.74
C LEU A 23 -5.67 -5.12 2.64
N GLY A 24 -4.52 -5.48 3.19
CA GLY A 24 -3.27 -4.73 3.04
C GLY A 24 -2.91 -4.52 1.56
N ILE A 25 -2.94 -5.56 0.73
CA ILE A 25 -2.69 -5.43 -0.72
C ILE A 25 -3.66 -4.44 -1.36
N TRP A 26 -4.95 -4.59 -1.06
CA TRP A 26 -5.98 -3.71 -1.61
C TRP A 26 -5.75 -2.26 -1.20
N GLN A 27 -5.52 -1.99 0.09
CA GLN A 27 -5.23 -0.64 0.61
C GLN A 27 -3.94 -0.06 0.02
N GLY A 28 -2.91 -0.90 -0.16
CA GLY A 28 -1.66 -0.51 -0.83
C GLY A 28 -1.87 -0.10 -2.30
N ILE A 29 -2.77 -0.75 -3.03
CA ILE A 29 -3.10 -0.41 -4.43
C ILE A 29 -3.86 0.91 -4.52
N ILE A 30 -4.85 1.13 -3.66
CA ILE A 30 -5.65 2.37 -3.66
C ILE A 30 -4.97 3.56 -2.98
N THR A 31 -3.80 3.33 -2.35
CA THR A 31 -3.02 4.33 -1.62
C THR A 31 -2.86 5.69 -2.32
N PRO A 32 -2.55 5.78 -3.64
CA PRO A 32 -2.41 7.08 -4.29
C PRO A 32 -3.73 7.86 -4.31
N VAL A 33 -4.85 7.17 -4.48
CA VAL A 33 -6.18 7.78 -4.51
C VAL A 33 -6.59 8.19 -3.10
N THR A 34 -6.39 7.30 -2.11
CA THR A 34 -6.72 7.60 -0.71
C THR A 34 -5.86 8.72 -0.13
N PHE A 35 -4.58 8.82 -0.52
CA PHE A 35 -3.72 9.94 -0.18
C PHE A 35 -4.26 11.27 -0.71
N VAL A 36 -4.73 11.32 -1.97
CA VAL A 36 -5.31 12.56 -2.52
C VAL A 36 -6.59 12.94 -1.76
N ILE A 37 -7.44 11.97 -1.44
CA ILE A 37 -8.68 12.22 -0.69
C ILE A 37 -8.37 12.70 0.73
N SER A 38 -7.38 12.13 1.41
CA SER A 38 -7.02 12.51 2.79
C SER A 38 -6.47 13.94 2.90
N LEU A 39 -6.12 14.59 1.79
CA LEU A 39 -5.74 16.02 1.81
C LEU A 39 -6.95 16.95 1.91
N PHE A 40 -8.14 16.44 1.60
CA PHE A 40 -9.39 17.20 1.61
C PHE A 40 -10.40 16.68 2.64
N SER A 41 -10.07 15.60 3.34
CA SER A 41 -10.92 14.98 4.36
C SER A 41 -10.08 14.46 5.53
N ASP A 42 -10.41 14.92 6.73
CA ASP A 42 -9.78 14.48 7.97
C ASP A 42 -10.24 13.08 8.42
N ASP A 43 -11.34 12.58 7.84
CA ASP A 43 -11.95 11.29 8.19
C ASP A 43 -11.33 10.10 7.43
N VAL A 44 -10.49 10.36 6.43
CA VAL A 44 -9.94 9.31 5.56
C VAL A 44 -8.48 9.04 5.90
N HIS A 45 -8.24 7.89 6.54
CA HIS A 45 -6.91 7.40 6.80
C HIS A 45 -6.41 6.51 5.65
N ILE A 46 -5.15 6.71 5.26
CA ILE A 46 -4.50 5.91 4.20
C ILE A 46 -4.27 4.46 4.64
N TYR A 47 -4.22 4.24 5.96
CA TYR A 47 -3.78 3.00 6.58
C TYR A 47 -4.77 2.61 7.68
N GLU A 48 -5.23 1.35 7.64
CA GLU A 48 -6.13 0.82 8.66
C GLU A 48 -5.47 0.73 10.04
N VAL A 49 -6.10 1.29 11.06
CA VAL A 49 -5.59 1.23 12.44
C VAL A 49 -5.93 -0.12 13.10
N HIS A 50 -7.04 -0.76 12.72
CA HIS A 50 -7.44 -2.09 13.19
C HIS A 50 -6.90 -3.18 12.26
N ASN A 51 -5.59 -3.45 12.31
CA ASN A 51 -4.92 -4.41 11.42
C ASN A 51 -4.16 -5.52 12.15
N SER A 52 -3.81 -6.58 11.41
CA SER A 52 -3.09 -7.76 11.93
C SER A 52 -1.58 -7.56 12.12
N GLY A 53 -1.09 -6.32 12.05
CA GLY A 53 0.31 -5.96 12.24
C GLY A 53 1.18 -6.32 11.04
N GLY A 54 2.11 -7.25 11.23
CA GLY A 54 3.16 -7.56 10.24
C GLY A 54 2.62 -8.06 8.91
N TRP A 55 1.57 -8.91 8.93
CA TRP A 55 0.98 -9.46 7.70
C TRP A 55 0.25 -8.40 6.88
N TYR A 56 -0.50 -7.53 7.53
CA TYR A 56 -1.12 -6.39 6.86
C TYR A 56 -0.06 -5.47 6.23
N ASN A 57 1.00 -5.13 6.98
CA ASN A 57 2.12 -4.31 6.49
C ASN A 57 2.79 -4.91 5.25
N ALA A 58 3.03 -6.23 5.24
CA ALA A 58 3.60 -6.93 4.10
C ALA A 58 2.70 -6.84 2.86
N GLY A 59 1.38 -7.00 3.04
CA GLY A 59 0.41 -6.82 1.97
C GLY A 59 0.38 -5.39 1.44
N PHE A 60 0.37 -4.40 2.34
CA PHE A 60 0.37 -2.98 2.00
C PHE A 60 1.59 -2.59 1.16
N LEU A 61 2.80 -2.99 1.59
CA LEU A 61 4.03 -2.75 0.85
C LEU A 61 4.01 -3.42 -0.52
N LEU A 62 3.46 -4.63 -0.62
CA LEU A 62 3.28 -5.31 -1.91
C LEU A 62 2.35 -4.51 -2.84
N GLY A 63 1.20 -4.06 -2.34
CA GLY A 63 0.25 -3.24 -3.11
C GLY A 63 0.87 -1.94 -3.62
N VAL A 64 1.59 -1.22 -2.75
CA VAL A 64 2.35 -0.02 -3.11
C VAL A 64 3.41 -0.35 -4.17
N SER A 65 4.15 -1.45 -4.00
CA SER A 65 5.17 -1.86 -4.98
C SER A 65 4.60 -2.20 -6.36
N ILE A 66 3.35 -2.68 -6.45
CA ILE A 66 2.69 -2.95 -7.73
C ILE A 66 2.45 -1.65 -8.49
N ILE A 67 1.93 -0.63 -7.80
CA ILE A 67 1.58 0.66 -8.40
C ILE A 67 2.81 1.50 -8.72
N PHE A 68 3.79 1.54 -7.81
CA PHE A 68 4.97 2.40 -7.95
C PHE A 68 6.19 1.67 -8.54
N GLY A 69 6.28 0.34 -8.42
CA GLY A 69 7.40 -0.47 -8.91
C GLY A 69 7.20 -1.03 -10.34
N GLY A 70 5.98 -1.04 -10.87
CA GLY A 70 5.66 -1.58 -12.20
C GLY A 70 6.14 -0.75 -13.40
N SER A 71 6.60 0.50 -13.21
CA SER A 71 6.99 1.40 -14.32
C SER A 71 8.46 1.26 -14.76
N GLY A 72 9.37 0.84 -13.88
CA GLY A 72 10.82 0.81 -14.17
C GLY A 72 11.26 -0.26 -15.19
N GLY A 73 10.56 -1.40 -15.25
CA GLY A 73 10.88 -2.50 -16.16
C GLY A 73 10.49 -2.24 -17.62
N GLY A 74 9.40 -1.50 -17.85
CA GLY A 74 8.94 -1.15 -19.20
C GLY A 74 9.91 -0.23 -19.94
N ALA A 75 10.45 0.77 -19.24
CA ALA A 75 11.46 1.68 -19.78
C ALA A 75 12.80 0.98 -20.07
N ALA A 76 13.24 0.09 -19.17
CA ALA A 76 14.46 -0.70 -19.36
C ALA A 76 14.34 -1.69 -20.54
N ARG A 77 13.17 -2.32 -20.71
CA ARG A 77 12.89 -3.23 -21.84
C ARG A 77 12.79 -2.48 -23.17
N LYS A 78 12.26 -1.25 -23.17
CA LYS A 78 12.23 -0.36 -24.35
C LYS A 78 13.64 0.09 -24.76
N ARG A 79 14.52 0.41 -23.79
CA ARG A 79 15.95 0.73 -24.05
C ARG A 79 16.73 -0.46 -24.62
N ARG A 80 16.52 -1.68 -24.10
CA ARG A 80 17.17 -2.89 -24.64
C ARG A 80 16.69 -3.25 -26.05
N ARG A 81 15.43 -2.99 -26.39
CA ARG A 81 14.91 -3.23 -27.76
C ARG A 81 15.46 -2.25 -28.80
N ARG A 82 15.75 -1.00 -28.42
CA ARG A 82 16.39 -0.03 -29.34
C ARG A 82 17.84 -0.39 -29.66
N ARG A 83 18.64 -0.75 -28.65
CA ARG A 83 20.05 -1.16 -28.84
C ARG A 83 20.29 -2.45 -29.64
N ARG A 84 19.24 -3.23 -29.94
CA ARG A 84 19.35 -4.43 -30.79
C ARG A 84 18.92 -4.18 -32.24
N ARG A 85 18.53 -2.95 -32.57
CA ARG A 85 18.10 -2.53 -33.92
C ARG A 85 19.04 -1.50 -34.57
N ASP A 86 20.14 -1.17 -33.89
CA ASP A 86 21.29 -0.43 -34.42
C ASP A 86 22.44 -1.43 -34.64
#